data_AF-A0A9X9M502-F1
#
_entry.id   AF-A0A9X9M502-F1
#
_cell.length_a   1.000
_cell.length_b   1.000
_cell.length_c   1.000
_cell.angle_alpha   90.00
_cell.angle_beta   90.00
_cell.angle_gamma   90.00
#
_symmetry.space_group_name_H-M   'P 1'
#
loop_
_entity.id
_entity.type
_entity.pdbx_description
1 polymer ?
#
loop_
_entity_poly.entity_id
_entity_poly.type
_entity_poly.pdbx_seq_one_letter_code
_entity_poly.pdbx_strand_id
1 'polypeptide(L)'
;QETSRKKGSQTSLKDPVGVYCRVRPLSLPDQECCIEVINNTTVQLHTPEGYRLNQNRDYEETQYSFKQVFGIHTTQKELFDVVANPW
;
A
#
# COMPACT_ATOMS: atom_id res chain seq x y z
N GLN A 1 20.50 -28.09 24.06
CA GLN A 1 19.04 -28.00 24.20
C GLN A 1 18.74 -26.58 24.67
N GLU A 2 18.57 -25.65 23.74
CA GLU A 2 18.49 -24.22 24.04
C GLU A 2 17.02 -23.78 23.99
N THR A 3 16.56 -23.20 25.10
CA THR A 3 15.15 -22.94 25.38
C THR A 3 14.65 -21.76 24.56
N SER A 4 13.67 -22.04 23.69
CA SER A 4 12.94 -21.02 22.93
C SER A 4 12.25 -20.06 23.91
N ARG A 5 12.74 -18.81 23.97
CA ARG A 5 12.04 -17.72 24.67
C ARG A 5 10.73 -17.45 23.94
N LYS A 6 9.62 -17.97 24.48
CA LYS A 6 8.27 -17.51 24.11
C LYS A 6 8.19 -16.02 24.42
N LYS A 7 8.25 -15.19 23.37
CA LYS A 7 7.91 -13.77 23.44
C LYS A 7 6.46 -13.70 23.86
N GLY A 8 6.20 -13.19 25.07
CA GLY A 8 4.86 -13.06 25.61
C GLY A 8 3.96 -12.31 24.64
N SER A 9 2.80 -12.89 24.34
CA SER A 9 1.76 -12.24 23.57
C SER A 9 1.23 -11.08 24.40
N GLN A 10 1.74 -9.87 24.18
CA GLN A 10 1.08 -8.67 24.64
C GLN A 10 -0.12 -8.46 23.72
N THR A 11 -1.26 -9.06 24.07
CA THR A 11 -2.55 -8.65 23.53
C THR A 11 -2.94 -7.34 24.20
N SER A 12 -2.24 -6.26 23.85
CA SER A 12 -2.72 -4.93 24.14
C SER A 12 -4.02 -4.73 23.34
N LEU A 13 -5.11 -4.47 24.05
CA LEU A 13 -6.39 -4.00 23.51
C LEU A 13 -6.18 -2.63 22.84
N LYS A 14 -5.51 -2.63 21.68
CA LYS A 14 -5.37 -1.44 20.85
C LYS A 14 -6.57 -1.42 19.92
N ASP A 15 -7.22 -0.27 19.85
CA ASP A 15 -8.26 -0.05 18.85
C ASP A 15 -7.69 -0.37 17.46
N PRO A 16 -8.41 -1.17 16.65
CA PRO A 16 -7.92 -1.55 15.34
C PRO A 16 -7.78 -0.30 14.47
N VAL A 17 -6.57 -0.07 13.93
CA VAL A 17 -6.29 1.06 13.05
C VAL A 17 -6.63 0.68 11.61
N GLY A 18 -7.56 1.41 10.99
CA GLY A 18 -7.83 1.31 9.55
C GLY A 18 -6.82 2.11 8.75
N VAL A 19 -5.95 1.44 7.99
CA VAL A 19 -4.98 2.09 7.08
C VAL A 19 -5.49 1.97 5.65
N TYR A 20 -5.62 3.10 4.97
CA TYR A 20 -6.17 3.18 3.61
C TYR A 20 -5.15 3.85 2.67
N CYS A 21 -5.16 3.48 1.39
CA CYS A 21 -4.34 4.11 0.36
C CYS A 21 -5.23 4.80 -0.68
N ARG A 22 -4.91 6.03 -1.07
CA ARG A 22 -5.54 6.71 -2.22
C ARG A 22 -4.48 7.08 -3.23
N VAL A 23 -4.59 6.53 -4.44
CA VAL A 23 -3.72 6.88 -5.56
C VAL A 23 -4.22 8.18 -6.17
N ARG A 24 -3.34 9.17 -6.28
CA ARG A 24 -3.63 10.44 -6.95
C ARG A 24 -3.35 10.30 -8.45
N PRO A 25 -4.26 10.74 -9.35
CA PRO A 25 -3.97 10.80 -10.77
C PRO A 25 -2.72 11.65 -11.05
N LEU A 26 -1.95 11.26 -12.07
CA LEU A 26 -0.83 12.06 -12.56
C LEU A 26 -1.34 13.35 -13.21
N SER A 27 -0.51 14.40 -13.17
CA SER A 27 -0.91 15.71 -13.69
C SER A 27 -0.71 15.81 -15.21
N LEU A 28 0.14 14.94 -15.77
CA LEU A 28 0.49 14.89 -17.18
C LEU A 28 0.33 13.46 -17.73
N PRO A 29 -0.11 13.28 -18.99
CA PRO A 29 -0.29 11.96 -19.58
C PRO A 29 0.99 11.11 -19.66
N ASP A 30 2.13 11.73 -19.98
CA ASP A 30 3.41 11.03 -20.22
C ASP A 30 4.27 10.94 -18.96
N GLN A 31 3.72 11.30 -17.80
CA GLN A 31 4.44 11.15 -16.54
C GLN A 31 4.50 9.68 -16.16
N GLU A 32 5.70 9.19 -15.81
CA GLU A 32 5.88 7.82 -15.34
C GLU A 32 5.15 7.59 -14.01
N CYS A 33 4.42 6.47 -13.91
CA CYS A 33 3.75 6.06 -12.68
C CYS A 33 4.58 4.99 -11.97
N CYS A 34 5.05 5.29 -10.76
CA CYS A 34 5.80 4.32 -9.94
C CYS A 34 4.90 3.42 -9.07
N ILE A 35 3.58 3.53 -9.20
CA ILE A 35 2.61 2.76 -8.41
C ILE A 35 1.54 2.14 -9.31
N GLU A 36 1.19 0.90 -9.02
CA GLU A 36 0.13 0.16 -9.69
C GLU A 36 -0.87 -0.37 -8.65
N VAL A 37 -2.17 -0.28 -8.96
CA VAL A 37 -3.22 -0.87 -8.13
C VAL A 37 -3.44 -2.30 -8.59
N ILE A 38 -3.00 -3.29 -7.79
CA ILE A 38 -3.15 -4.72 -8.11
C ILE A 38 -4.58 -5.19 -7.81
N ASN A 39 -5.14 -4.76 -6.68
CA ASN A 39 -6.52 -5.03 -6.30
C ASN A 39 -7.03 -4.01 -5.26
N ASN A 40 -8.23 -4.23 -4.72
CA ASN A 40 -8.87 -3.34 -3.75
C ASN A 40 -8.15 -3.24 -2.39
N THR A 41 -7.13 -4.05 -2.12
CA THR A 41 -6.35 -4.05 -0.88
C THR A 41 -4.84 -3.92 -1.10
N THR A 42 -4.35 -4.04 -2.32
CA THR A 42 -2.92 -4.16 -2.62
C THR A 42 -2.48 -3.20 -3.71
N VAL A 43 -1.37 -2.51 -3.47
CA VAL A 43 -0.63 -1.75 -4.49
C VAL A 43 0.76 -2.32 -4.66
N GLN A 44 1.33 -2.10 -5.83
CA GLN A 44 2.70 -2.48 -6.17
C GLN A 44 3.49 -1.22 -6.53
N LEU A 45 4.71 -1.11 -6.01
CA LEU A 45 5.66 -0.08 -6.38
C LEU A 45 6.67 -0.61 -7.38
N HIS A 46 6.93 0.20 -8.39
CA HIS A 46 7.87 -0.05 -9.47
C HIS A 46 9.04 0.93 -9.39
N THR A 47 10.25 0.43 -9.61
CA THR A 47 11.45 1.27 -9.73
C THR A 47 11.39 2.02 -11.06
N PRO A 48 11.60 3.35 -11.10
CA PRO A 48 11.58 4.09 -12.36
C PRO A 48 12.67 3.58 -13.32
N GLU A 49 12.39 3.58 -14.63
CA GLU A 49 13.23 2.86 -15.61
C GLU A 49 14.71 3.29 -15.59
N GLY A 50 14.99 4.57 -15.33
CA GLY A 50 16.35 5.12 -15.28
C GLY A 50 17.19 4.69 -14.06
N TYR A 51 16.59 4.03 -13.07
CA TYR A 51 17.24 3.60 -11.82
C TYR A 51 17.53 2.10 -11.77
N ARG A 52 17.25 1.36 -12.85
CA ARG A 52 17.60 -0.05 -13.00
C ARG A 52 19.11 -0.17 -13.25
N LEU A 53 19.92 0.04 -12.20
CA LEU A 53 21.37 -0.10 -12.29
C LEU A 53 21.72 -1.58 -12.52
N ASN A 54 22.58 -1.85 -13.50
CA ASN A 54 23.02 -3.15 -14.01
C ASN A 54 23.62 -4.11 -12.95
N GLN A 55 22.82 -4.60 -12.00
CA GLN A 55 23.21 -5.65 -11.09
C GLN A 55 21.98 -6.48 -10.75
N ASN A 56 21.82 -7.61 -11.45
CA ASN A 56 21.32 -8.94 -11.05
C ASN A 56 20.52 -9.13 -9.74
N ARG A 57 19.80 -8.11 -9.29
CA ARG A 57 18.77 -8.12 -8.28
C ARG A 57 17.53 -7.83 -9.07
N ASP A 58 16.66 -8.83 -9.19
CA ASP A 58 15.24 -8.55 -9.23
C ASP A 58 14.99 -7.55 -8.09
N TYR A 59 14.85 -6.27 -8.44
CA TYR A 59 14.50 -5.25 -7.46
C TYR A 59 13.01 -5.50 -7.24
N GLU A 60 12.76 -6.51 -6.40
CA GLU A 60 11.48 -7.15 -6.14
C GLU A 60 10.39 -6.08 -6.12
N GLU A 61 9.47 -6.17 -7.07
CA GLU A 61 8.29 -5.33 -7.13
C GLU A 61 7.65 -5.31 -5.74
N THR A 62 7.67 -4.15 -5.07
CA THR A 62 7.35 -4.09 -3.64
C THR A 62 5.85 -3.90 -3.47
N GLN A 63 5.19 -4.87 -2.86
CA GLN A 63 3.76 -4.81 -2.59
C GLN A 63 3.45 -4.33 -1.18
N TYR A 64 2.41 -3.51 -1.06
CA TYR A 64 1.87 -3.05 0.21
C TYR A 64 0.38 -3.36 0.31
N SER A 65 -0.02 -3.85 1.48
CA SER A 65 -1.42 -4.19 1.78
C SER A 65 -2.06 -3.14 2.70
N PHE A 66 -3.29 -2.77 2.36
CA PHE A 66 -4.12 -1.79 3.03
C PHE A 66 -5.50 -2.38 3.34
N LYS A 67 -6.23 -1.75 4.25
CA LYS A 67 -7.65 -2.08 4.48
C LYS A 67 -8.47 -1.88 3.20
N GLN A 68 -8.19 -0.81 2.46
CA GLN A 68 -8.71 -0.58 1.12
C GLN A 68 -7.80 0.38 0.34
N VAL A 69 -7.71 0.17 -0.97
CA VAL A 69 -7.03 1.01 -1.94
C VAL A 69 -8.07 1.71 -2.82
N PHE A 70 -7.96 3.02 -2.92
CA PHE A 70 -8.79 3.88 -3.75
C PHE A 70 -8.00 4.32 -4.98
N GLY A 71 -8.41 3.85 -6.16
CA GLY A 71 -7.76 4.19 -7.43
C GLY A 71 -8.02 5.63 -7.89
N ILE A 72 -7.39 6.02 -9.00
CA ILE A 72 -7.40 7.39 -9.53
C ILE A 72 -8.79 7.94 -9.86
N HIS A 73 -9.76 7.06 -10.10
CA HIS A 73 -11.15 7.43 -10.42
C HIS A 73 -12.02 7.63 -9.17
N THR A 74 -11.49 7.37 -7.97
CA THR A 74 -12.26 7.52 -6.72
C THR A 74 -12.57 8.98 -6.43
N THR A 75 -13.86 9.28 -6.33
CA THR A 75 -14.35 10.62 -5.97
C THR A 75 -14.11 10.92 -4.50
N GLN A 76 -14.15 12.21 -4.14
CA GLN A 76 -14.03 12.61 -2.75
C GLN A 76 -15.21 12.11 -1.89
N LYS A 77 -16.40 11.98 -2.48
CA LYS A 77 -17.59 11.48 -1.80
C LYS A 77 -17.42 10.00 -1.45
N GLU A 78 -17.05 9.16 -2.40
CA GLU A 78 -16.82 7.72 -2.17
C GLU A 78 -15.75 7.49 -1.11
N LEU A 79 -14.66 8.28 -1.11
CA LEU A 79 -13.64 8.21 -0.07
C LEU A 79 -14.19 8.60 1.31
N PHE A 80 -14.98 9.67 1.38
CA PHE A 80 -15.58 10.15 2.62
C PHE A 80 -16.51 9.11 3.24
N ASP A 81 -17.40 8.54 2.41
CA ASP A 81 -18.39 7.54 2.83
C ASP A 81 -17.73 6.31 3.48
N VAL A 82 -16.52 5.94 3.08
CA VAL A 82 -15.80 4.77 3.62
C VAL A 82 -14.87 5.11 4.79
N VAL A 83 -14.12 6.21 4.69
CA VAL A 83 -13.01 6.49 5.63
C VAL A 83 -13.43 7.39 6.79
N ALA A 84 -14.21 8.43 6.50
CA ALA A 84 -14.57 9.45 7.48
C ALA A 84 -15.98 9.25 8.04
N ASN A 85 -16.81 8.49 7.33
CA ASN A 85 -18.23 8.31 7.61
C ASN A 85 -18.68 6.84 7.61
N PRO A 86 -17.95 5.91 8.27
CA PRO A 86 -18.34 4.50 8.33
C PRO A 86 -19.50 4.34 9.33
N TRP A 87 -20.71 4.72 8.93
CA TRP A 87 -21.92 4.44 9.69
C TRP A 87 -22.38 3.00 9.50
#